data_AF-A0A957GRV8-F1
#
_entry.id   AF-A0A957GRV8-F1
#
_cell.length_a   1.000
_cell.length_b   1.000
_cell.length_c   1.000
_cell.angle_alpha   90.00
_cell.angle_beta   90.00
_cell.angle_gamma   90.00
#
_symmetry.space_group_name_H-M   'P 1'
#
loop_
_entity.id
_entity.type
_entity.pdbx_description
1 polymer ?
#
loop_
_entity_poly.entity_id
_entity_poly.type
_entity_poly.pdbx_seq_one_letter_code
_entity_poly.pdbx_strand_id
1 'polypeptide(L)'
;MENKNQNAEQRYQASRIFTVRNKLLLIFLALSLIPMGILSTVVFRNASNALLNDAFAALEAVQATKQQQIETFFEQITIDARFIRELPAVTGTAELGGLPTLIELRNSKDDPAYQAAYANIEGILQRYADNRQVYQDIMLVDLESNVVYATLNDSQDTNVLVTGEVKPEFMVASRSGIVIDDISFNVIHNEGNLKVG
;
A
#
# COMPACT_ATOMS: atom_id res chain seq x y z
N MET A 1 -7.05 -40.36 81.98
CA MET A 1 -6.99 -38.89 81.77
C MET A 1 -5.65 -38.44 81.18
N GLU A 2 -4.96 -39.30 80.41
CA GLU A 2 -3.52 -39.14 80.12
C GLU A 2 -3.23 -38.68 78.69
N ASN A 3 -4.24 -38.74 77.80
CA ASN A 3 -4.10 -38.47 76.37
C ASN A 3 -4.25 -36.97 75.99
N LYS A 4 -4.75 -36.11 76.90
CA LYS A 4 -4.88 -34.66 76.63
C LYS A 4 -3.56 -33.89 76.79
N ASN A 5 -2.63 -34.36 77.62
CA ASN A 5 -1.37 -33.65 77.89
C ASN A 5 -0.29 -33.88 76.82
N GLN A 6 -0.25 -35.05 76.20
CA GLN A 6 0.74 -35.34 75.14
C GLN A 6 0.48 -34.50 73.87
N ASN A 7 -0.78 -34.13 73.62
CA ASN A 7 -1.17 -33.31 72.47
C ASN A 7 -0.83 -31.81 72.67
N ALA A 8 -0.67 -31.35 73.91
CA ALA A 8 -0.27 -29.97 74.21
C ALA A 8 1.25 -29.75 74.03
N GLU A 9 2.06 -30.74 74.40
CA GLU A 9 3.53 -30.67 74.26
C GLU A 9 3.99 -30.78 72.81
N GLN A 10 3.29 -31.60 71.99
CA GLN A 10 3.56 -31.69 70.55
C GLN A 10 3.28 -30.35 69.82
N ARG A 11 2.27 -29.59 70.25
CA ARG A 11 1.95 -28.26 69.67
C ARG A 11 2.96 -27.18 70.06
N TYR A 12 3.66 -27.34 71.19
CA TYR A 12 4.71 -26.40 71.62
C TYR A 12 6.01 -26.59 70.85
N GLN A 13 6.40 -27.83 70.59
CA GLN A 13 7.64 -28.16 69.85
C GLN A 13 7.53 -27.80 68.36
N ALA A 14 6.33 -27.83 67.77
CA ALA A 14 6.11 -27.40 66.38
C ALA A 14 6.36 -25.90 66.13
N SER A 15 6.44 -25.07 67.19
CA SER A 15 6.75 -23.63 67.09
C SER A 15 8.25 -23.29 67.27
N ARG A 16 9.09 -24.28 67.57
CA ARG A 16 10.51 -24.10 67.95
C ARG A 16 11.49 -24.13 66.77
N ILE A 17 11.05 -23.76 65.57
CA ILE A 17 11.89 -23.66 64.36
C ILE A 17 12.42 -22.21 64.16
N PHE A 18 11.90 -21.24 64.92
CA PHE A 18 12.25 -19.83 64.76
C PHE A 18 12.94 -19.23 65.98
N THR A 19 14.28 -19.35 66.03
CA THR A 19 15.14 -18.51 66.87
C THR A 19 14.93 -17.03 66.48
N VAL A 20 14.93 -16.11 67.45
CA VAL A 20 14.67 -14.66 67.25
C VAL A 20 15.47 -14.06 66.07
N ARG A 21 16.71 -14.52 65.87
CA ARG A 21 17.58 -14.17 64.75
C ARG A 21 16.95 -14.43 63.36
N ASN A 22 16.33 -15.59 63.15
CA ASN A 22 15.72 -15.94 61.86
C ASN A 22 14.45 -15.13 61.59
N LYS A 23 13.69 -14.78 62.64
CA LYS A 23 12.52 -13.90 62.51
C LYS A 23 12.94 -12.48 62.09
N LEU A 24 14.00 -11.95 62.71
CA LEU A 24 14.55 -10.64 62.35
C LEU A 24 15.04 -10.64 60.88
N LEU A 25 15.78 -11.67 60.47
CA LEU A 25 16.25 -11.84 59.09
C LEU A 25 15.09 -11.93 58.09
N LEU A 26 14.02 -12.64 58.41
CA LEU A 26 12.83 -12.73 57.54
C LEU A 26 12.11 -11.39 57.40
N ILE A 27 12.01 -10.61 58.48
CA ILE A 27 11.41 -9.27 58.44
C ILE A 27 12.25 -8.33 57.57
N PHE A 28 13.58 -8.31 57.75
CA PHE A 28 14.46 -7.50 56.90
C PHE A 28 14.42 -7.94 55.43
N LEU A 29 14.38 -9.24 55.17
CA LEU A 29 14.22 -9.78 53.81
C LEU A 29 12.91 -9.30 53.19
N ALA A 30 11.78 -9.52 53.87
CA ALA A 30 10.47 -9.10 53.40
C ALA A 30 10.39 -7.58 53.18
N LEU A 31 10.99 -6.79 54.07
CA LEU A 31 11.00 -5.33 54.00
C LEU A 31 11.71 -4.82 52.73
N SER A 32 12.70 -5.55 52.22
CA SER A 32 13.39 -5.21 50.95
C SER A 32 12.72 -5.81 49.72
N LEU A 33 12.22 -7.04 49.81
CA LEU A 33 11.72 -7.79 48.66
C LEU A 33 10.35 -7.28 48.19
N ILE A 34 9.47 -6.92 49.13
CA ILE A 34 8.10 -6.47 48.82
C ILE A 34 8.11 -5.17 47.99
N PRO A 35 8.77 -4.07 48.41
CA PRO A 35 8.78 -2.84 47.61
C PRO A 35 9.48 -3.04 46.26
N MET A 36 10.52 -3.90 46.22
CA MET A 36 11.20 -4.22 44.97
C MET A 36 10.29 -4.97 43.98
N GLY A 37 9.49 -5.94 44.44
CA GLY A 37 8.54 -6.64 43.60
C GLY A 37 7.44 -5.73 43.04
N ILE A 38 6.95 -4.79 43.87
CA ILE A 38 5.98 -3.78 43.45
C ILE A 38 6.59 -2.87 42.38
N LEU A 39 7.77 -2.29 42.65
CA LEU A 39 8.47 -1.42 41.70
C LEU A 39 8.77 -2.14 40.39
N SER A 40 9.27 -3.37 40.46
CA SER A 40 9.56 -4.18 39.27
C SER A 40 8.31 -4.38 38.42
N THR A 41 7.16 -4.61 39.04
CA THR A 41 5.89 -4.81 38.30
C THR A 41 5.43 -3.51 37.65
N VAL A 42 5.54 -2.38 38.35
CA VAL A 42 5.18 -1.06 37.80
C VAL A 42 6.09 -0.69 36.64
N VAL A 43 7.41 -0.81 36.82
CA VAL A 43 8.40 -0.50 35.79
C VAL A 43 8.20 -1.40 34.58
N PHE A 44 8.00 -2.71 34.78
CA PHE A 44 7.77 -3.65 33.70
C PHE A 44 6.53 -3.28 32.88
N ARG A 45 5.40 -3.03 33.55
CA ARG A 45 4.16 -2.63 32.86
C ARG A 45 4.32 -1.31 32.10
N ASN A 46 4.96 -0.32 32.71
CA ASN A 46 5.19 0.97 32.08
C ASN A 46 6.11 0.84 30.84
N ALA A 47 7.20 0.08 30.96
CA ALA A 47 8.11 -0.15 29.85
C ALA A 47 7.44 -0.93 28.71
N SER A 48 6.66 -1.98 29.01
CA SER A 48 5.90 -2.72 28.02
C SER A 48 4.86 -1.85 27.31
N ASN A 49 4.12 -1.03 28.06
CA ASN A 49 3.13 -0.13 27.48
C ASN A 49 3.78 0.95 26.61
N ALA A 50 4.91 1.52 27.04
CA ALA A 50 5.66 2.48 26.24
C ALA A 50 6.14 1.87 24.93
N LEU A 51 6.73 0.66 24.98
CA LEU A 51 7.21 -0.03 23.79
C LEU A 51 6.07 -0.38 22.81
N LEU A 52 4.91 -0.79 23.33
CA LEU A 52 3.73 -1.04 22.50
C LEU A 52 3.24 0.24 21.85
N ASN A 53 3.12 1.34 22.61
CA ASN A 53 2.70 2.63 22.08
C ASN A 53 3.66 3.12 20.99
N ASP A 54 4.98 2.99 21.20
CA ASP A 54 5.98 3.37 20.21
C ASP A 54 5.87 2.53 18.93
N ALA A 55 5.63 1.21 19.07
CA ALA A 55 5.43 0.32 17.94
C ALA A 55 4.15 0.65 17.14
N PHE A 56 3.05 0.96 17.84
CA PHE A 56 1.81 1.39 17.19
C PHE A 56 1.97 2.75 16.50
N ALA A 57 2.59 3.73 17.16
CA ALA A 57 2.86 5.04 16.56
C ALA A 57 3.75 4.93 15.31
N ALA A 58 4.76 4.05 15.33
CA ALA A 58 5.58 3.78 14.16
C ALA A 58 4.76 3.18 13.01
N LEU A 59 3.86 2.23 13.30
CA LEU A 59 2.99 1.63 12.29
C LEU A 59 2.01 2.65 11.70
N GLU A 60 1.41 3.49 12.53
CA GLU A 60 0.54 4.60 12.10
C GLU A 60 1.29 5.58 11.21
N ALA A 61 2.52 5.95 11.57
CA ALA A 61 3.35 6.83 10.75
C ALA A 61 3.68 6.20 9.38
N VAL A 62 3.98 4.90 9.35
CA VAL A 62 4.19 4.16 8.09
C VAL A 62 2.91 4.12 7.26
N GLN A 63 1.77 3.85 7.88
CA GLN A 63 0.47 3.84 7.21
C GLN A 63 0.15 5.21 6.60
N ALA A 64 0.28 6.29 7.37
CA ALA A 64 0.05 7.65 6.91
C ALA A 64 0.99 8.01 5.75
N THR A 65 2.27 7.64 5.85
CA THR A 65 3.25 7.86 4.78
C THR A 65 2.87 7.10 3.51
N LYS A 66 2.41 5.85 3.65
CA LYS A 66 1.99 5.03 2.49
C LYS A 66 0.72 5.56 1.85
N GLN A 67 -0.24 6.01 2.66
CA GLN A 67 -1.43 6.69 2.17
C GLN A 67 -1.04 7.93 1.36
N GLN A 68 -0.20 8.81 1.91
CA GLN A 68 0.27 10.00 1.23
C GLN A 68 1.01 9.65 -0.08
N GLN A 69 1.85 8.62 -0.09
CA GLN A 69 2.52 8.16 -1.31
C GLN A 69 1.54 7.74 -2.41
N ILE A 70 0.45 7.05 -2.05
CA ILE A 70 -0.59 6.64 -2.99
C ILE A 70 -1.36 7.86 -3.52
N GLU A 71 -1.74 8.79 -2.63
CA GLU A 71 -2.43 10.02 -3.01
C GLU A 71 -1.58 10.87 -3.98
N THR A 72 -0.31 11.10 -3.65
CA THR A 72 0.63 11.82 -4.50
C THR A 72 0.86 11.12 -5.84
N PHE A 73 0.94 9.78 -5.85
CA PHE A 73 1.05 9.02 -7.09
C PHE A 73 -0.14 9.30 -8.02
N PHE A 74 -1.38 9.20 -7.51
CA PHE A 74 -2.57 9.44 -8.33
C PHE A 74 -2.75 10.90 -8.74
N GLU A 75 -2.34 11.85 -7.90
CA GLU A 75 -2.28 13.25 -8.27
C GLU A 75 -1.33 13.45 -9.47
N GLN A 76 -0.15 12.82 -9.44
CA GLN A 76 0.79 12.89 -10.55
C GLN A 76 0.21 12.28 -11.84
N ILE A 77 -0.41 11.10 -11.76
CA ILE A 77 -1.08 10.47 -12.92
C ILE A 77 -2.18 11.38 -13.49
N THR A 78 -2.92 12.07 -12.62
CA THR A 78 -3.96 13.02 -13.03
C THR A 78 -3.38 14.25 -13.73
N ILE A 79 -2.27 14.80 -13.22
CA ILE A 79 -1.55 15.90 -13.86
C ILE A 79 -1.05 15.47 -15.24
N ASP A 80 -0.55 14.25 -15.36
CA ASP A 80 0.00 13.68 -16.58
C ASP A 80 -1.09 13.50 -17.65
N ALA A 81 -2.23 12.92 -17.27
CA ALA A 81 -3.38 12.77 -18.16
C ALA A 81 -3.89 14.14 -18.65
N ARG A 82 -3.91 15.16 -17.78
CA ARG A 82 -4.28 16.53 -18.15
C ARG A 82 -3.28 17.12 -19.16
N PHE A 83 -1.99 16.96 -18.89
CA PHE A 83 -0.93 17.43 -19.78
C PHE A 83 -1.04 16.77 -21.16
N ILE A 84 -1.22 15.45 -21.23
CA ILE A 84 -1.39 14.71 -22.49
C ILE A 84 -2.61 15.23 -23.26
N ARG A 85 -3.74 15.45 -22.59
CA ARG A 85 -4.96 16.00 -23.21
C ARG A 85 -4.74 17.38 -23.82
N GLU A 86 -3.89 18.20 -23.22
CA GLU A 86 -3.59 19.57 -23.66
C GLU A 86 -2.52 19.64 -24.75
N LEU A 87 -1.88 18.52 -25.11
CA LEU A 87 -0.89 18.49 -26.18
C LEU A 87 -1.51 18.93 -27.52
N PRO A 88 -0.80 19.74 -28.32
CA PRO A 88 -1.28 20.15 -29.65
C PRO A 88 -1.63 18.96 -30.57
N ALA A 89 -0.86 17.87 -30.45
CA ALA A 89 -1.10 16.64 -31.19
C ALA A 89 -2.40 15.93 -30.79
N VAL A 90 -2.89 16.10 -29.55
CA VAL A 90 -4.16 15.53 -29.08
C VAL A 90 -5.33 16.48 -29.35
N THR A 91 -5.14 17.78 -29.17
CA THR A 91 -6.18 18.80 -29.41
C THR A 91 -6.42 19.08 -30.89
N GLY A 92 -5.54 18.62 -31.78
CA GLY A 92 -5.64 18.87 -33.23
C GLY A 92 -5.14 20.25 -33.66
N THR A 93 -4.36 20.92 -32.81
CA THR A 93 -3.77 22.23 -33.13
C THR A 93 -2.34 22.12 -33.66
N ALA A 94 -1.80 20.90 -33.77
CA ALA A 94 -0.48 20.65 -34.34
C ALA A 94 -0.46 20.84 -35.87
N GLU A 95 0.61 21.46 -36.38
CA GLU A 95 0.81 21.72 -37.82
C GLU A 95 0.90 20.44 -38.65
N LEU A 96 1.43 19.36 -38.07
CA LEU A 96 1.61 18.05 -38.71
C LEU A 96 0.34 17.17 -38.63
N GLY A 97 -0.78 17.72 -38.17
CA GLY A 97 -1.97 16.93 -37.83
C GLY A 97 -1.83 16.26 -36.45
N GLY A 98 -2.94 15.69 -36.00
CA GLY A 98 -3.06 15.13 -34.66
C GLY A 98 -4.20 14.13 -34.57
N LEU A 99 -4.76 13.96 -33.37
CA LEU A 99 -5.80 12.99 -33.09
C LEU A 99 -7.02 13.15 -34.01
N PRO A 100 -7.52 14.36 -34.33
CA PRO A 100 -8.61 14.51 -35.29
C PRO A 100 -8.29 13.97 -36.68
N THR A 101 -7.05 14.15 -37.16
CA THR A 101 -6.57 13.61 -38.45
C THR A 101 -6.55 12.09 -38.44
N LEU A 102 -6.12 11.48 -37.33
CA LEU A 102 -6.15 10.02 -37.18
C LEU A 102 -7.57 9.46 -37.19
N ILE A 103 -8.53 10.16 -36.57
CA ILE A 103 -9.94 9.76 -36.54
C ILE A 103 -10.55 9.88 -37.95
N GLU A 104 -10.34 11.01 -38.62
CA GLU A 104 -10.89 11.30 -39.95
C GLU A 104 -10.37 10.31 -41.00
N LEU A 105 -9.06 10.05 -40.99
CA LEU A 105 -8.39 9.20 -41.97
C LEU A 105 -8.23 7.74 -41.49
N ARG A 106 -8.99 7.30 -40.47
CA ARG A 106 -8.85 5.96 -39.87
C ARG A 106 -8.94 4.80 -40.88
N ASN A 107 -9.68 5.00 -41.97
CA ASN A 107 -9.87 4.02 -43.04
C ASN A 107 -8.85 4.15 -44.18
N SER A 108 -8.01 5.17 -44.16
CA SER A 108 -7.05 5.53 -45.21
C SER A 108 -5.65 5.64 -44.62
N LYS A 109 -5.17 4.56 -43.98
CA LYS A 109 -3.86 4.53 -43.30
C LYS A 109 -2.68 4.81 -44.22
N ASP A 110 -2.81 4.60 -45.52
CA ASP A 110 -1.78 4.90 -46.52
C ASP A 110 -1.68 6.40 -46.87
N ASP A 111 -2.59 7.23 -46.38
CA ASP A 111 -2.56 8.67 -46.62
C ASP A 111 -1.32 9.31 -45.95
N PRO A 112 -0.52 10.12 -46.67
CA PRO A 112 0.63 10.81 -46.09
C PRO A 112 0.30 11.67 -44.87
N ALA A 113 -0.90 12.27 -44.81
CA ALA A 113 -1.35 13.06 -43.67
C ALA A 113 -1.64 12.18 -42.44
N TYR A 114 -2.19 10.98 -42.65
CA TYR A 114 -2.37 10.00 -41.56
C TYR A 114 -1.01 9.58 -40.99
N GLN A 115 -0.06 9.22 -41.85
CA GLN A 115 1.28 8.79 -41.45
C GLN A 115 2.04 9.90 -40.70
N ALA A 116 1.94 11.15 -41.16
CA ALA A 116 2.55 12.30 -40.50
C ALA A 116 1.93 12.56 -39.11
N ALA A 117 0.60 12.53 -39.00
CA ALA A 117 -0.10 12.70 -37.73
C ALA A 117 0.22 11.57 -36.73
N TYR A 118 0.29 10.32 -37.22
CA TYR A 118 0.63 9.15 -36.40
C TYR A 118 2.07 9.26 -35.88
N ALA A 119 3.04 9.52 -36.75
CA ALA A 119 4.44 9.69 -36.36
C ALA A 119 4.65 10.84 -35.36
N ASN A 120 3.88 11.93 -35.48
CA ASN A 120 3.90 13.05 -34.54
C ASN A 120 3.43 12.63 -33.13
N ILE A 121 2.26 11.96 -33.06
CA ILE A 121 1.71 11.46 -31.79
C ILE A 121 2.63 10.40 -31.18
N GLU A 122 3.05 9.42 -31.98
CA GLU A 122 3.98 8.35 -31.58
C GLU A 122 5.25 8.93 -30.97
N GLY A 123 5.90 9.87 -31.67
CA GLY A 123 7.13 10.48 -31.16
C GLY A 123 6.93 11.21 -29.83
N ILE A 124 5.80 11.86 -29.62
CA ILE A 124 5.53 12.59 -28.36
C ILE A 124 5.18 11.62 -27.23
N LEU A 125 4.28 10.67 -27.46
CA LEU A 125 3.78 9.76 -26.44
C LEU A 125 4.79 8.69 -26.07
N GLN A 126 5.55 8.15 -27.03
CA GLN A 126 6.64 7.20 -26.74
C GLN A 126 7.70 7.86 -25.85
N ARG A 127 8.13 9.08 -26.18
CA ARG A 127 9.06 9.83 -25.30
C ARG A 127 8.49 10.06 -23.91
N TYR A 128 7.18 10.30 -23.81
CA TYR A 128 6.54 10.49 -22.52
C TYR A 128 6.52 9.19 -21.70
N ALA A 129 6.13 8.07 -22.32
CA ALA A 129 6.13 6.74 -21.72
C ALA A 129 7.54 6.33 -21.26
N ASP A 130 8.54 6.47 -22.14
CA ASP A 130 9.94 6.13 -21.87
C ASP A 130 10.52 6.96 -20.71
N ASN A 131 10.21 8.26 -20.67
CA ASN A 131 10.72 9.15 -19.62
C ASN A 131 10.05 8.90 -18.26
N ARG A 132 8.79 8.47 -18.25
CA ARG A 132 8.04 8.26 -17.01
C ARG A 132 8.21 6.86 -16.44
N GLN A 133 8.39 5.82 -17.26
CA GLN A 133 8.56 4.41 -16.86
C GLN A 133 7.45 3.82 -15.96
N VAL A 134 6.41 4.58 -15.66
CA VAL A 134 5.26 4.19 -14.83
C VAL A 134 4.13 3.61 -15.68
N TYR A 135 4.07 3.99 -16.96
CA TYR A 135 3.02 3.55 -17.88
C TYR A 135 3.43 2.28 -18.58
N GLN A 136 2.57 1.26 -18.52
CA GLN A 136 2.70 0.08 -19.36
C GLN A 136 2.27 0.38 -20.81
N ASP A 137 1.21 1.18 -20.96
CA ASP A 137 0.69 1.63 -22.25
C ASP A 137 0.01 2.99 -22.10
N ILE A 138 0.00 3.78 -23.18
CA ILE A 138 -0.78 5.02 -23.29
C ILE A 138 -1.69 4.86 -24.50
N MET A 139 -2.99 4.87 -24.25
CA MET A 139 -4.01 4.75 -25.30
C MET A 139 -4.77 6.06 -25.46
N LEU A 140 -5.02 6.44 -26.71
CA LEU A 140 -5.98 7.50 -27.06
C LEU A 140 -7.25 6.84 -27.59
N VAL A 141 -8.37 7.11 -26.92
CA VAL A 141 -9.67 6.52 -27.24
C VAL A 141 -10.62 7.65 -27.67
N ASP A 142 -11.38 7.42 -28.74
CA ASP A 142 -12.40 8.36 -29.20
C ASP A 142 -13.69 8.28 -28.35
N LEU A 143 -14.68 9.11 -28.68
CA LEU A 143 -15.98 9.14 -27.97
C LEU A 143 -16.86 7.91 -28.25
N GLU A 144 -16.50 7.11 -29.26
CA GLU A 144 -17.17 5.88 -29.68
C GLU A 144 -16.49 4.64 -29.07
N SER A 145 -15.52 4.83 -28.15
CA SER A 145 -14.71 3.76 -27.55
C SER A 145 -13.76 3.04 -28.50
N ASN A 146 -13.43 3.64 -29.65
CA ASN A 146 -12.41 3.09 -30.54
C ASN A 146 -11.02 3.57 -30.09
N VAL A 147 -10.06 2.65 -30.05
CA VAL A 147 -8.65 2.99 -29.82
C VAL A 147 -8.08 3.59 -31.10
N VAL A 148 -7.73 4.87 -31.04
CA VAL A 148 -7.17 5.61 -32.18
C VAL A 148 -5.64 5.50 -32.21
N TYR A 149 -5.03 5.31 -31.03
CA TYR A 149 -3.59 5.17 -30.85
C TYR A 149 -3.28 4.38 -29.58
N ALA A 150 -2.20 3.59 -29.60
CA ALA A 150 -1.61 2.91 -28.44
C ALA A 150 -0.08 2.86 -28.58
N THR A 151 0.65 2.89 -27.46
CA THR A 151 2.12 2.81 -27.40
C THR A 151 2.60 1.35 -27.49
N LEU A 152 1.76 0.36 -27.16
CA LEU A 152 2.11 -1.05 -27.30
C LEU A 152 2.23 -1.49 -28.77
N ASN A 153 3.42 -1.97 -29.11
CA ASN A 153 3.88 -2.35 -30.45
C ASN A 153 3.28 -3.67 -31.00
N ASP A 154 2.27 -4.26 -30.36
CA ASP A 154 1.73 -5.60 -30.69
C ASP A 154 0.34 -5.58 -31.35
N SER A 155 -0.21 -4.40 -31.64
CA SER A 155 -1.46 -4.32 -32.41
C SER A 155 -1.35 -3.34 -33.58
N GLN A 156 -0.68 -3.80 -34.64
CA GLN A 156 -0.93 -3.32 -36.01
C GLN A 156 -2.43 -3.36 -36.37
N ASP A 157 -3.22 -4.13 -35.62
CA ASP A 157 -4.66 -3.96 -35.49
C ASP A 157 -5.02 -2.93 -34.40
N THR A 158 -5.24 -1.69 -34.81
CA THR A 158 -5.98 -0.67 -34.03
C THR A 158 -7.41 -1.11 -33.66
N ASN A 159 -7.83 -2.32 -34.04
CA ASN A 159 -9.09 -2.97 -33.70
C ASN A 159 -8.95 -4.15 -32.72
N VAL A 160 -7.73 -4.57 -32.36
CA VAL A 160 -7.54 -5.62 -31.35
C VAL A 160 -7.51 -4.96 -29.99
N LEU A 161 -8.71 -4.86 -29.44
CA LEU A 161 -9.00 -4.68 -28.04
C LEU A 161 -7.97 -5.45 -27.20
N VAL A 162 -7.12 -4.72 -26.47
CA VAL A 162 -6.66 -5.22 -25.18
C VAL A 162 -7.95 -5.55 -24.43
N THR A 163 -8.15 -6.84 -24.18
CA THR A 163 -9.35 -7.51 -23.70
C THR A 163 -9.87 -6.97 -22.38
N GLY A 164 -10.48 -5.80 -22.44
CA GLY A 164 -11.32 -5.20 -21.43
C GLY A 164 -12.18 -4.18 -22.15
N GLU A 165 -13.48 -4.47 -22.31
CA GLU A 165 -14.43 -3.44 -22.70
C GLU A 165 -14.23 -2.24 -21.77
N VAL A 166 -13.91 -1.07 -22.32
CA VAL A 166 -13.97 0.17 -21.56
C VAL A 166 -15.43 0.34 -21.15
N LYS A 167 -15.72 0.14 -19.86
CA LYS A 167 -17.10 0.10 -19.38
C LYS A 167 -17.81 1.42 -19.72
N PRO A 168 -19.06 1.39 -20.21
CA PRO A 168 -19.78 2.61 -20.59
C PRO A 168 -19.87 3.66 -19.48
N GLU A 169 -19.94 3.25 -18.21
CA GLU A 169 -19.89 4.17 -17.06
C GLU A 169 -18.59 4.99 -16.99
N PHE A 170 -17.45 4.43 -17.40
CA PHE A 170 -16.17 5.13 -17.43
C PHE A 170 -16.17 6.23 -18.50
N MET A 171 -16.72 5.93 -19.67
CA MET A 171 -16.89 6.89 -20.77
C MET A 171 -17.81 8.05 -20.42
N VAL A 172 -18.87 7.81 -19.63
CA VAL A 172 -19.77 8.87 -19.18
C VAL A 172 -19.08 9.73 -18.12
N ALA A 173 -18.39 9.13 -17.16
CA ALA A 173 -17.69 9.86 -16.12
C ALA A 173 -16.48 10.66 -16.67
N SER A 174 -15.76 10.12 -17.65
CA SER A 174 -14.59 10.79 -18.25
C SER A 174 -14.94 12.04 -19.05
N ARG A 175 -16.20 12.17 -19.52
CA ARG A 175 -16.70 13.42 -20.11
C ARG A 175 -16.74 14.58 -19.11
N SER A 176 -16.82 14.29 -17.81
CA SER A 176 -16.85 15.29 -16.74
C SER A 176 -15.49 15.52 -16.06
N GLY A 177 -14.47 14.70 -16.35
CA GLY A 177 -13.17 14.80 -15.68
C GLY A 177 -12.22 13.64 -15.99
N ILE A 178 -11.15 13.53 -15.21
CA ILE A 178 -10.25 12.36 -15.27
C ILE A 178 -10.84 11.30 -14.34
N VAL A 179 -11.03 10.09 -14.86
CA VAL A 179 -11.56 8.95 -14.11
C VAL A 179 -10.44 7.94 -13.95
N ILE A 180 -10.26 7.46 -12.72
CA ILE A 180 -9.34 6.37 -12.37
C ILE A 180 -10.23 5.26 -11.82
N ASP A 181 -10.21 4.08 -12.45
CA ASP A 181 -10.96 2.91 -12.01
C ASP A 181 -10.03 1.69 -11.94
N ASP A 182 -10.34 0.82 -10.98
CA ASP A 182 -9.71 -0.48 -10.68
C ASP A 182 -8.18 -0.50 -10.47
N ILE A 183 -7.75 -0.75 -9.22
CA ILE A 183 -6.37 -1.11 -8.89
C ILE A 183 -6.36 -2.59 -8.53
N SER A 184 -6.11 -3.45 -9.52
CA SER A 184 -5.85 -4.86 -9.24
C SER A 184 -4.35 -5.04 -8.93
N PHE A 185 -4.04 -5.23 -7.64
CA PHE A 185 -2.71 -5.71 -7.27
C PHE A 185 -2.61 -7.18 -7.69
N ASN A 186 -1.77 -7.48 -8.68
CA ASN A 186 -1.40 -8.85 -8.95
C ASN A 186 -0.56 -9.35 -7.77
N VAL A 187 -1.23 -9.97 -6.78
CA VAL A 187 -0.54 -10.60 -5.65
C VAL A 187 0.19 -11.80 -6.22
N ILE A 188 1.50 -11.64 -6.45
CA ILE A 188 2.38 -12.77 -6.75
C ILE A 188 2.29 -13.71 -5.53
N HIS A 189 1.51 -14.78 -5.66
CA HIS A 189 1.54 -15.90 -4.75
C HIS A 189 2.93 -16.53 -4.86
N ASN A 190 3.84 -16.10 -4.00
CA ASN A 190 5.06 -16.83 -3.75
C ASN A 190 4.70 -18.03 -2.87
N GLU A 191 4.24 -19.11 -3.51
CA GLU A 191 4.18 -20.44 -2.89
C GLU A 191 5.61 -20.98 -2.68
N GLY A 192 6.36 -20.29 -1.83
CA GLY A 192 7.64 -20.74 -1.33
C GLY A 192 7.43 -21.76 -0.23
N ASN A 193 7.49 -23.04 -0.60
CA ASN A 193 7.62 -24.21 0.26
C ASN A 193 8.34 -23.93 1.59
N LEU A 194 7.59 -23.79 2.68
CA LEU A 194 8.11 -24.06 4.03
C LEU A 194 7.91 -25.54 4.33
N LYS A 195 8.86 -26.36 3.88
CA LYS A 195 9.11 -27.66 4.52
C LYS A 195 9.77 -27.37 5.86
N VAL A 196 8.97 -27.42 6.92
CA VAL A 196 9.49 -27.50 8.29
C VAL A 196 9.98 -28.94 8.46
N GLY A 197 11.31 -29.10 8.48
CA GLY A 197 11.97 -30.30 8.98
C GLY A 197 12.15 -30.22 10.49
#